data_AF-A0A116MK38-F1
#
_entry.id   AF-A0A116MK38-F1
#
_cell.length_a   1.000
_cell.length_b   1.000
_cell.length_c   1.000
_cell.angle_alpha   90.00
_cell.angle_beta   90.00
_cell.angle_gamma   90.00
#
_symmetry.space_group_name_H-M   'P 1'
#
loop_
_entity.id
_entity.type
_entity.pdbx_description
1 polymer ?
#
loop_
_entity_poly.entity_id
_entity_poly.type
_entity_poly.pdbx_seq_one_letter_code
_entity_poly.pdbx_strand_id
1 'polypeptide(L)'
;MDIDQLLELLKLKLGISTTLRDKPLEKILEAVISELSQTFGVELDSNRADHEMFVVDFAAYRYEGGVDMPRHLQWRLHNLQVSSKGDASDVES
;
A
#
# COMPACT_ATOMS: atom_id res chain seq x y z
N MET A 1 1.95 -5.87 -8.78
CA MET A 1 2.69 -6.11 -7.53
C MET A 1 2.58 -7.59 -7.21
N ASP A 2 3.65 -8.18 -6.68
CA ASP A 2 3.66 -9.57 -6.25
C ASP A 2 3.05 -9.69 -4.84
N ILE A 3 1.90 -10.36 -4.73
CA ILE A 3 1.19 -10.49 -3.45
C ILE A 3 1.97 -11.36 -2.46
N ASP A 4 2.66 -12.39 -2.93
CA ASP A 4 3.39 -13.31 -2.05
C ASP A 4 4.55 -12.57 -1.37
N GLN A 5 5.27 -11.74 -2.13
CA GLN A 5 6.32 -10.86 -1.59
C GLN A 5 5.75 -9.84 -0.58
N LEU A 6 4.63 -9.19 -0.90
CA LEU A 6 4.01 -8.22 0.00
C LEU A 6 3.50 -8.88 1.29
N LEU A 7 3.01 -10.12 1.20
CA LEU A 7 2.58 -10.90 2.36
C LEU A 7 3.76 -11.21 3.29
N GLU A 8 4.90 -11.61 2.76
CA GLU A 8 6.11 -11.83 3.55
C GLU A 8 6.55 -10.56 4.28
N LEU A 9 6.59 -9.43 3.58
CA LEU A 9 6.93 -8.13 4.17
C LEU A 9 5.94 -7.69 5.26
N LEU A 10 4.64 -7.88 5.03
CA LEU A 10 3.60 -7.59 6.01
C LEU A 10 3.73 -8.47 7.25
N LYS A 11 4.00 -9.76 7.08
CA LYS A 11 4.22 -10.69 8.19
C LYS A 11 5.44 -10.30 9.02
N LEU A 12 6.55 -9.94 8.37
CA LEU A 12 7.74 -9.42 9.04
C LEU A 12 7.42 -8.16 9.86
N LYS A 13 6.68 -7.22 9.26
CA LYS A 13 6.27 -5.98 9.93
C LYS A 13 5.39 -6.21 11.16
N LEU A 14 4.45 -7.15 11.07
CA LEU A 14 3.53 -7.51 12.16
C LEU A 14 4.15 -8.47 13.19
N GLY A 15 5.36 -8.98 12.95
CA GLY A 15 6.00 -9.99 13.80
C GLY A 15 5.31 -11.36 13.75
N ILE A 16 4.68 -11.71 12.63
CA ILE A 16 3.96 -12.97 12.43
C ILE A 16 4.87 -13.97 11.70
N SER A 17 5.15 -15.12 12.33
CA SER A 17 5.95 -16.20 11.72
C SER A 17 5.12 -17.40 11.26
N THR A 18 3.83 -17.46 11.61
CA THR A 18 2.94 -18.58 11.26
C THR A 18 2.15 -18.28 9.98
N THR A 19 1.51 -19.31 9.41
CA THR A 19 0.70 -19.19 8.18
C THR A 19 -0.81 -19.14 8.45
N LEU A 20 -1.23 -19.19 9.73
CA LEU A 20 -2.65 -19.23 10.11
C LEU A 20 -3.44 -17.98 9.66
N ARG A 21 -2.74 -16.86 9.47
CA ARG A 21 -3.33 -15.57 9.09
C ARG A 21 -3.03 -15.17 7.64
N ASP A 22 -2.43 -16.05 6.83
CA ASP A 22 -1.99 -15.68 5.48
C ASP A 22 -3.19 -15.30 4.61
N LYS A 23 -4.20 -16.18 4.55
CA LYS A 23 -5.44 -15.91 3.80
C LYS A 23 -6.12 -14.57 4.15
N PRO A 24 -6.36 -14.21 5.42
CA PRO A 24 -6.92 -12.89 5.73
C PRO A 24 -5.95 -11.73 5.44
N LEU A 25 -4.63 -11.90 5.62
CA LEU A 25 -3.64 -10.85 5.31
C LEU A 25 -3.57 -10.58 3.79
N GLU A 26 -3.62 -11.62 2.95
CA GLU A 26 -3.72 -11.50 1.50
C GLU A 26 -4.95 -10.69 1.10
N LYS A 27 -6.12 -10.97 1.70
CA LYS A 27 -7.35 -10.22 1.44
C LYS A 27 -7.24 -8.75 1.82
N ILE A 28 -6.50 -8.43 2.88
CA ILE A 28 -6.24 -7.04 3.27
C ILE A 28 -5.32 -6.36 2.26
N LEU A 29 -4.27 -7.04 1.79
CA LEU A 29 -3.37 -6.51 0.75
C LEU A 29 -4.12 -6.23 -0.55
N GLU A 30 -4.92 -7.18 -1.04
CA GLU A 30 -5.77 -7.00 -2.21
C GLU A 30 -6.71 -5.80 -2.05
N ALA A 31 -7.37 -5.69 -0.90
CA ALA A 31 -8.27 -4.58 -0.60
C ALA A 31 -7.54 -3.22 -0.58
N VAL A 32 -6.35 -3.16 0.01
CA VAL A 32 -5.52 -1.93 0.05
C VAL A 32 -5.07 -1.54 -1.36
N ILE A 33 -4.59 -2.48 -2.17
CA ILE A 33 -4.19 -2.20 -3.56
C ILE A 33 -5.38 -1.68 -4.37
N SER A 34 -6.54 -2.31 -4.22
CA SER A 34 -7.78 -1.87 -4.88
C SER A 34 -8.23 -0.49 -4.40
N GLU A 35 -8.15 -0.21 -3.10
CA GLU A 35 -8.54 1.08 -2.53
C GLU A 35 -7.61 2.20 -3.00
N LEU A 36 -6.30 1.96 -3.01
CA LEU A 36 -5.30 2.93 -3.47
C LEU A 36 -5.49 3.30 -4.93
N SER A 37 -5.71 2.32 -5.79
CA SER A 37 -5.93 2.56 -7.22
C SER A 37 -7.31 3.16 -7.51
N GLN A 38 -8.39 2.56 -6.99
CA GLN A 38 -9.76 2.92 -7.40
C GLN A 38 -10.35 4.09 -6.61
N THR A 39 -9.97 4.26 -5.34
CA THR A 39 -10.55 5.30 -4.47
C THR A 39 -9.60 6.48 -4.31
N PHE A 40 -8.31 6.23 -4.08
CA PHE A 40 -7.34 7.30 -3.89
C PHE A 40 -6.67 7.77 -5.18
N GLY A 41 -6.87 7.08 -6.31
CA GLY A 41 -6.30 7.47 -7.61
C GLY A 41 -4.77 7.42 -7.63
N VAL A 42 -4.18 6.47 -6.91
CA VAL A 42 -2.73 6.21 -6.92
C VAL A 42 -2.41 5.17 -7.98
N GLU A 43 -1.51 5.51 -8.90
CA GLU A 43 -0.95 4.56 -9.86
C GLU A 43 0.20 3.81 -9.20
N LEU A 44 -0.04 2.56 -8.81
CA LEU A 44 0.93 1.74 -8.10
C LEU A 44 1.94 1.13 -9.07
N ASP A 45 3.23 1.44 -8.88
CA ASP A 45 4.34 0.84 -9.61
C ASP A 45 5.01 -0.26 -8.78
N SER A 46 5.08 -1.46 -9.35
CA SER A 46 5.68 -2.63 -8.69
C SER A 46 7.21 -2.62 -8.72
N ASN A 47 7.84 -1.74 -9.49
CA ASN A 47 9.30 -1.57 -9.51
C ASN A 47 9.78 -0.55 -8.47
N ARG A 48 8.85 0.11 -7.78
CA ARG A 48 9.11 1.16 -6.82
C ARG A 48 8.95 0.64 -5.39
N ALA A 49 10.09 0.45 -4.72
CA ALA A 49 10.12 -0.02 -3.35
C ALA A 49 9.32 0.89 -2.39
N ASP A 50 9.24 2.20 -2.65
CA ASP A 50 8.46 3.11 -1.81
C ASP A 50 6.93 2.90 -1.93
N HIS A 51 6.45 2.43 -3.09
CA HIS A 51 5.05 2.04 -3.32
C HIS A 51 4.73 0.73 -2.61
N GLU A 52 5.57 -0.29 -2.80
CA GLU A 52 5.41 -1.59 -2.13
C GLU A 52 5.39 -1.44 -0.62
N MET A 53 6.35 -0.70 -0.06
CA MET A 53 6.40 -0.44 1.38
C MET A 53 5.21 0.37 1.88
N PHE A 54 4.63 1.26 1.06
CA PHE A 54 3.43 1.98 1.44
C PHE A 54 2.21 1.06 1.51
N VAL A 55 2.05 0.14 0.54
CA VAL A 55 0.99 -0.87 0.59
C VAL A 55 1.11 -1.72 1.84
N VAL A 56 2.31 -2.20 2.17
CA VAL A 56 2.57 -2.99 3.39
C VAL A 56 2.24 -2.21 4.65
N ASP A 57 2.68 -0.95 4.75
CA ASP A 57 2.44 -0.13 5.92
C ASP A 57 0.95 0.20 6.11
N PHE A 58 0.24 0.45 5.01
CA PHE A 58 -1.17 0.74 5.04
C PHE A 58 -2.00 -0.53 5.35
N ALA A 59 -1.61 -1.69 4.83
CA ALA A 59 -2.21 -2.98 5.17
C ALA A 59 -2.03 -3.33 6.65
N ALA A 60 -0.85 -3.10 7.22
CA ALA A 60 -0.60 -3.29 8.66
C ALA A 60 -1.53 -2.39 9.50
N TYR A 61 -1.64 -1.11 9.14
CA TYR A 61 -2.56 -0.18 9.80
C TYR A 61 -4.03 -0.63 9.74
N ARG A 62 -4.48 -1.14 8.58
CA ARG A 62 -5.85 -1.67 8.42
C ARG A 62 -6.08 -2.91 9.28
N TYR A 63 -5.09 -3.81 9.31
CA TYR A 63 -5.15 -5.03 10.10
C TYR A 63 -5.22 -4.74 11.61
N GLU A 64 -4.49 -3.73 12.09
CA GLU A 64 -4.51 -3.29 13.49
C GLU A 64 -5.83 -2.61 13.89
N GLY A 65 -6.73 -2.36 12.94
CA GLY A 65 -8.06 -1.79 13.19
C GLY A 65 -8.03 -0.27 13.40
N GLY A 66 -7.08 0.42 12.80
CA GLY A 66 -6.97 1.87 12.94
C GLY A 66 -8.22 2.62 12.45
N VAL A 67 -8.70 3.56 13.28
CA VAL A 67 -9.88 4.39 13.00
C VAL A 67 -9.49 5.58 12.13
N ASP A 68 -8.51 6.37 12.59
CA ASP A 68 -8.00 7.55 11.89
C ASP A 68 -6.60 7.29 11.34
N MET A 69 -6.41 7.52 10.04
CA MET A 69 -5.12 7.30 9.39
C MET A 69 -4.05 8.20 10.05
N PRO A 70 -2.92 7.65 10.54
CA PRO A 70 -1.83 8.42 11.10
C PRO A 70 -1.28 9.45 10.11
N ARG A 71 -0.87 10.61 10.61
CA ARG A 71 -0.37 11.73 9.78
C ARG A 71 0.74 11.34 8.81
N HIS A 72 1.64 10.44 9.21
CA HIS A 72 2.74 10.00 8.35
C HIS A 72 2.24 9.17 7.15
N LEU A 73 1.18 8.35 7.33
CA LEU A 73 0.54 7.64 6.22
C LEU A 73 -0.23 8.60 5.33
N GLN A 74 -0.94 9.58 5.90
CA GLN A 74 -1.63 10.62 5.13
C GLN A 74 -0.65 11.39 4.23
N TRP A 75 0.51 11.78 4.77
CA TRP A 75 1.53 12.50 4.01
C TRP A 75 2.13 11.66 2.88
N ARG A 76 2.42 10.38 3.14
CA ARG A 76 2.93 9.47 2.09
C ARG A 76 1.87 9.21 1.02
N LEU A 77 0.61 9.03 1.39
CA LEU A 77 -0.50 8.89 0.45
C LEU A 77 -0.58 10.11 -0.46
N HIS A 78 -0.52 11.31 0.11
CA HIS A 78 -0.51 12.55 -0.66
C HIS A 78 0.64 12.61 -1.66
N ASN A 79 1.86 12.25 -1.25
CA ASN A 79 3.01 12.23 -2.17
C ASN A 79 2.84 11.21 -3.31
N LEU A 80 2.26 10.05 -3.01
CA LEU A 80 1.95 9.05 -4.04
C LEU A 80 0.90 9.57 -5.03
N GLN A 81 -0.15 10.24 -4.54
CA GLN A 81 -1.16 10.87 -5.40
C GLN A 81 -0.59 11.99 -6.28
N VAL A 82 0.33 12.80 -5.75
CA VAL A 82 0.98 13.87 -6.54
C VAL A 82 1.93 13.30 -7.57
N SER A 83 2.76 12.33 -7.20
CA SER A 83 3.68 11.69 -8.15
C SER A 83 2.96 10.94 -9.26
N SER A 84 1.80 10.32 -8.97
CA SER A 84 0.95 9.68 -10.00
C SER A 84 0.39 10.69 -11.02
N LYS A 85 0.28 11.97 -10.66
CA LYS A 85 -0.23 13.03 -11.54
C LYS A 85 0.88 13.79 -12.28
N GLY A 86 2.10 13.79 -11.73
CA GLY A 86 3.25 14.51 -12.29
C GLY A 86 3.74 13.94 -13.62
N ASP A 87 3.54 12.65 -13.88
CA ASP A 87 3.93 12.01 -15.15
C ASP A 87 3.01 12.42 -16.32
N ALA A 88 1.84 13.01 -16.04
CA ALA A 88 0.91 13.49 -17.07
C ALA A 88 1.17 14.94 -17.53
N SER A 89 2.07 15.70 -16.88
CA SER A 89 2.22 17.14 -17.15
C SER A 89 3.42 17.56 -18.01
N ASP A 90 4.20 16.61 -18.56
CA ASP A 90 5.37 16.94 -19.40
C ASP A 90 5.14 16.73 -20.91
N VAL A 91 3.88 16.74 -21.35
CA VAL A 91 3.50 16.74 -22.78
C VAL A 91 2.49 17.84 -23.06
N GLU A 92 2.80 19.11 -22.75
CA GLU A 92 2.20 20.25 -23.46
C GLU A 92 3.22 21.39 -23.65
N SER A 93 3.72 21.46 -24.89
CA SER A 93 4.20 22.63 -25.68
C SER A 93 5.45 23.41 -25.26
#